data_AF-A0A1H0HWV2-F1
#
_entry.id   AF-A0A1H0HWV2-F1
#
_cell.length_a   1.000
_cell.length_b   1.000
_cell.length_c   1.000
_cell.angle_alpha   90.00
_cell.angle_beta   90.00
_cell.angle_gamma   90.00
#
_symmetry.space_group_name_H-M   'P 1'
#
loop_
_entity.id
_entity.type
_entity.pdbx_description
1 polymer ?
#
loop_
_entity_poly.entity_id
_entity_poly.type
_entity_poly.pdbx_seq_one_letter_code
_entity_poly.pdbx_strand_id
1 'polypeptide(L)'
;MSFQAYLDTIEAKTGLTPRELLAIAAERGLDGPDTKAGAVAEWLKADYGLGRGHAMALFHVIRNGPGIDSKHVGSSGPHRDETDVLWLDGVATKPPGGTVGTAS
;
A
#
# COMPACT_ATOMS: atom_id res chain seq x y z
N MET A 1 -11.68 6.69 -4.63
CA MET A 1 -10.58 5.75 -4.96
C MET A 1 -10.22 5.00 -3.71
N SER A 2 -10.03 3.69 -3.85
CA SER A 2 -9.72 2.79 -2.74
C SER A 2 -8.22 2.84 -2.40
N PHE A 3 -7.82 2.35 -1.23
CA PHE A 3 -6.42 2.28 -0.83
C PHE A 3 -5.63 1.38 -1.78
N GLN A 4 -6.21 0.26 -2.21
CA GLN A 4 -5.59 -0.64 -3.18
C GLN A 4 -5.29 0.07 -4.51
N ALA A 5 -6.17 0.96 -4.99
CA ALA A 5 -5.91 1.69 -6.23
C ALA A 5 -4.66 2.59 -6.16
N TYR A 6 -4.31 3.10 -4.96
CA TYR A 6 -3.04 3.81 -4.77
C TYR A 6 -1.84 2.88 -4.89
N LEU A 7 -1.90 1.68 -4.32
CA LEU A 7 -0.84 0.68 -4.42
C LEU A 7 -0.65 0.19 -5.87
N ASP A 8 -1.75 -0.09 -6.56
CA ASP A 8 -1.75 -0.50 -7.96
C ASP A 8 -1.12 0.62 -8.84
N THR A 9 -1.42 1.89 -8.56
CA THR A 9 -0.81 3.03 -9.26
C THR A 9 0.67 3.21 -8.93
N ILE A 10 1.08 2.91 -7.69
CA ILE A 10 2.49 2.94 -7.28
C ILE A 10 3.27 1.89 -8.06
N GLU A 11 2.76 0.66 -8.13
CA GLU A 11 3.38 -0.42 -8.91
C GLU A 11 3.48 -0.05 -10.39
N ALA A 12 2.40 0.48 -10.98
CA ALA A 12 2.42 0.91 -12.38
C ALA A 12 3.46 2.01 -12.66
N LYS A 13 3.79 2.86 -11.68
CA LYS A 13 4.77 3.95 -11.83
C LYS A 13 6.20 3.53 -11.51
N THR A 14 6.38 2.65 -10.54
CA THR A 14 7.70 2.22 -10.07
C THR A 14 8.20 0.97 -10.78
N GLY A 15 7.29 0.18 -11.38
CA GLY A 15 7.57 -1.17 -11.85
C GLY A 15 7.82 -2.17 -10.73
N LEU A 16 7.58 -1.79 -9.47
CA LEU A 16 7.86 -2.59 -8.28
C LEU A 16 6.56 -2.85 -7.52
N THR A 17 6.40 -4.09 -7.07
CA THR A 17 5.29 -4.45 -6.20
C THR A 17 5.36 -3.67 -4.88
N PRO A 18 4.22 -3.44 -4.21
CA PRO A 18 4.22 -2.82 -2.89
C PRO A 18 5.14 -3.55 -1.90
N ARG A 19 5.23 -4.88 -1.96
CA ARG A 19 6.13 -5.64 -1.09
C ARG A 19 7.61 -5.37 -1.36
N GLU A 20 8.01 -5.28 -2.63
CA GLU A 20 9.40 -4.92 -2.97
C GLU A 20 9.74 -3.52 -2.47
N LEU A 21 8.82 -2.57 -2.58
CA LEU A 21 9.01 -1.24 -2.02
C LEU A 21 9.13 -1.25 -0.50
N LEU A 22 8.40 -2.11 0.21
CA LEU A 22 8.57 -2.29 1.65
C LEU A 22 9.95 -2.86 2.00
N ALA A 23 10.45 -3.83 1.21
CA ALA A 23 11.80 -4.37 1.41
C ALA A 23 12.87 -3.28 1.21
N ILE A 24 12.73 -2.45 0.17
CA ILE A 24 13.64 -1.33 -0.06
C ILE A 24 13.53 -0.29 1.06
N ALA A 25 12.33 -0.04 1.58
CA ALA A 25 12.15 0.85 2.72
C ALA A 25 12.90 0.32 3.96
N ALA A 26 12.84 -0.99 4.23
CA ALA A 26 13.57 -1.62 5.32
C ALA A 26 15.10 -1.54 5.12
N GLU A 27 15.59 -1.80 3.91
CA GLU A 27 17.01 -1.62 3.57
C GLU A 27 17.51 -0.18 3.79
N ARG A 28 16.60 0.80 3.69
CA ARG A 28 16.87 2.22 3.94
C ARG A 28 16.68 2.64 5.40
N GLY A 29 16.25 1.73 6.28
CA GLY A 29 15.90 2.04 7.67
C GLY A 29 14.64 2.92 7.80
N LEU A 30 13.74 2.84 6.81
CA LEU A 30 12.45 3.52 6.78
C LEU A 30 11.29 2.60 7.18
N ASP A 31 11.54 1.48 7.85
CA ASP A 31 10.55 0.54 8.39
C ASP A 31 10.36 0.64 9.91
N GLY A 32 11.11 1.53 10.57
CA GLY A 32 11.05 1.73 12.01
C GLY A 32 9.81 2.52 12.49
N PRO A 33 9.45 2.44 13.79
CA PRO A 33 8.34 3.19 14.37
C PRO A 33 8.55 4.72 14.32
N ASP A 34 9.81 5.16 14.26
CA ASP A 34 10.21 6.56 14.14
C ASP A 34 10.22 7.07 12.69
N THR A 35 9.88 6.22 11.73
CA THR A 35 9.83 6.58 10.32
C THR A 35 8.86 7.74 10.10
N LYS A 36 9.36 8.79 9.44
CA LYS A 36 8.58 9.97 9.12
C LYS A 36 7.99 9.83 7.73
N ALA A 37 6.70 10.14 7.60
CA ALA A 37 6.03 10.21 6.29
C ALA A 37 6.76 11.12 5.30
N GLY A 38 7.40 12.19 5.79
CA GLY A 38 8.23 13.08 4.98
C GLY A 38 9.42 12.37 4.34
N ALA A 39 10.14 11.52 5.10
CA ALA A 39 11.29 10.78 4.59
C ALA A 39 10.89 9.76 3.52
N VAL A 40 9.77 9.05 3.72
CA VAL A 40 9.22 8.13 2.71
C VAL A 40 8.76 8.90 1.46
N ALA A 41 8.11 10.04 1.64
CA ALA A 41 7.68 10.86 0.50
C ALA A 41 8.84 11.47 -0.28
N GLU A 42 9.90 11.91 0.40
CA GLU A 42 11.12 12.41 -0.25
C GLU A 42 11.83 11.30 -1.02
N TRP A 43 11.99 10.12 -0.42
CA TRP A 43 12.57 8.96 -1.09
C TRP A 43 11.76 8.58 -2.35
N LEU A 44 10.46 8.37 -2.21
CA LEU A 44 9.62 7.95 -3.33
C LEU A 44 9.54 9.00 -4.44
N LYS A 45 9.62 10.28 -4.08
CA LYS A 45 9.71 11.37 -5.05
C LYS A 45 11.07 11.39 -5.77
N ALA A 46 12.17 11.21 -5.03
CA ALA A 46 13.52 11.26 -5.58
C ALA A 46 13.79 10.08 -6.52
N ASP A 47 13.41 8.88 -6.13
CA ASP A 47 13.76 7.66 -6.86
C ASP A 47 12.72 7.31 -7.95
N TYR A 48 11.44 7.66 -7.73
CA TYR A 48 10.34 7.22 -8.59
C TYR A 48 9.39 8.34 -9.05
N GLY A 49 9.67 9.60 -8.70
CA GLY A 49 8.81 10.73 -9.08
C GLY A 49 7.40 10.67 -8.47
N LEU A 50 7.20 9.91 -7.38
CA LEU A 50 5.88 9.76 -6.78
C LEU A 50 5.48 10.98 -5.95
N GLY A 51 4.24 11.44 -6.18
CA GLY A 51 3.64 12.52 -5.41
C GLY A 51 3.20 12.07 -4.01
N ARG A 52 3.02 13.06 -3.12
CA ARG A 52 2.73 12.86 -1.68
C ARG A 52 1.54 11.93 -1.39
N GLY A 53 0.48 11.94 -2.22
CA GLY A 53 -0.68 11.06 -2.05
C GLY A 53 -0.33 9.57 -2.15
N HIS A 54 0.51 9.19 -3.12
CA HIS A 54 0.98 7.82 -3.28
C HIS A 54 1.94 7.44 -2.13
N ALA A 55 2.84 8.35 -1.77
CA ALA A 55 3.76 8.12 -0.66
C ALA A 55 3.05 7.86 0.68
N MET A 56 1.92 8.53 0.92
CA MET A 56 1.13 8.30 2.14
C MET A 56 0.50 6.92 2.19
N ALA A 57 0.10 6.35 1.05
CA ALA A 57 -0.42 4.99 0.98
C ALA A 57 0.68 3.99 1.38
N LEU A 58 1.86 4.07 0.77
CA LEU A 58 2.97 3.19 1.13
C LEU A 58 3.42 3.39 2.59
N PHE A 59 3.55 4.64 3.04
CA PHE A 59 3.92 4.95 4.43
C PHE A 59 2.94 4.34 5.44
N HIS A 60 1.65 4.33 5.15
CA HIS A 60 0.67 3.69 6.02
C HIS A 60 0.90 2.18 6.10
N VAL A 61 1.23 1.51 4.98
CA VAL A 61 1.57 0.08 4.99
C VAL A 61 2.87 -0.19 5.75
N ILE A 62 3.88 0.67 5.60
CA ILE A 62 5.13 0.59 6.37
C ILE A 62 4.85 0.64 7.88
N ARG A 63 3.97 1.56 8.31
CA ARG A 63 3.74 1.82 9.74
C ARG A 63 2.77 0.83 10.39
N ASN A 64 1.73 0.45 9.67
CA ASN A 64 0.60 -0.32 10.22
C ASN A 64 0.54 -1.75 9.65
N GLY A 65 1.41 -2.09 8.71
CA GLY A 65 1.39 -3.35 7.99
C GLY A 65 0.32 -3.38 6.88
N PRO A 66 0.11 -4.56 6.26
CA PRO A 66 -0.90 -4.76 5.21
C PRO A 66 -2.35 -4.70 5.71
N GLY A 67 -2.57 -4.68 7.03
CA GLY A 67 -3.90 -4.58 7.61
C GLY A 67 -4.41 -3.15 7.52
N ILE A 68 -5.57 -2.97 6.88
CA ILE A 68 -6.30 -1.71 6.95
C ILE A 68 -7.19 -1.81 8.18
N ASP A 69 -7.04 -0.89 9.13
CA ASP A 69 -7.82 -0.90 10.36
C ASP A 69 -9.32 -0.95 10.02
N SER A 70 -10.06 -1.85 10.68
CA SER A 70 -11.45 -2.23 10.37
C SER A 70 -12.46 -1.08 10.34
N LYS A 71 -12.09 0.15 10.73
CA LYS A 71 -12.87 1.39 10.51
C LYS A 71 -12.91 1.83 9.03
N HIS A 72 -11.91 1.44 8.26
CA HIS A 72 -11.82 1.57 6.79
C HIS A 72 -12.36 0.35 6.03
N VAL A 73 -12.91 -0.63 6.75
CA VAL A 73 -13.78 -1.70 6.24
C VAL A 73 -15.23 -1.53 6.77
N GLY A 74 -16.25 -1.66 5.93
CA GLY A 74 -17.65 -1.74 6.41
C GLY A 74 -18.48 -0.48 6.79
N SER A 75 -17.95 0.75 6.90
CA SER A 75 -18.81 1.95 7.04
C SER A 75 -19.35 2.48 5.69
N SER A 76 -20.67 2.57 5.58
CA SER A 76 -21.49 2.78 4.38
C SER A 76 -21.08 4.00 3.53
N GLY A 77 -20.21 3.80 2.54
CA GLY A 77 -19.78 4.86 1.62
C GLY A 77 -19.28 4.31 0.28
N PRO A 78 -19.51 5.00 -0.85
CA PRO A 78 -19.34 4.50 -2.23
C PRO A 78 -17.87 4.30 -2.69
N HIS A 79 -16.92 4.25 -1.76
CA HIS A 79 -15.48 4.23 -2.04
C HIS A 79 -14.73 3.31 -1.06
N ARG A 80 -15.07 2.01 -1.01
CA ARG A 80 -14.32 1.06 -0.18
C ARG A 80 -13.56 0.00 -0.97
N ASP A 81 -12.43 -0.41 -0.41
CA ASP A 81 -11.71 -1.63 -0.76
C ASP A 81 -12.56 -2.85 -0.35
N GLU A 82 -12.53 -3.90 -1.17
CA GLU A 82 -13.35 -5.11 -1.00
C GLU A 82 -12.86 -6.01 0.16
N THR A 83 -11.64 -5.77 0.67
CA THR A 83 -10.98 -6.58 1.69
C THR A 83 -10.21 -5.75 2.72
N ASP A 84 -10.12 -6.28 3.94
CA ASP A 84 -9.43 -5.71 5.12
C ASP A 84 -7.89 -5.82 5.02
N VAL A 85 -7.42 -6.58 4.03
CA VAL A 85 -6.01 -6.84 3.76
C VAL A 85 -5.65 -6.29 2.39
N LEU A 86 -4.60 -5.48 2.34
CA LEU A 86 -4.05 -4.94 1.10
C LEU A 86 -3.26 -6.01 0.35
N TRP A 87 -3.44 -6.04 -0.96
CA TRP A 87 -2.68 -6.91 -1.84
C TRP A 87 -1.32 -6.28 -2.15
N LEU A 88 -0.25 -6.90 -1.63
CA LEU A 88 1.13 -6.40 -1.78
C LEU A 88 1.97 -7.21 -2.77
N ASP A 89 1.47 -8.35 -3.24
CA ASP A 89 2.10 -9.32 -4.14
C ASP A 89 2.09 -8.91 -5.63
N GLY A 90 1.60 -7.70 -5.92
CA GLY A 90 1.51 -7.18 -7.27
C GLY A 90 0.11 -7.29 -7.89
N VAL A 91 -0.21 -6.39 -8.82
CA VAL A 91 -1.51 -6.35 -9.53
C VAL A 91 -1.77 -7.66 -10.28
N ALA A 92 -0.73 -8.29 -10.81
CA ALA A 92 -0.83 -9.51 -11.61
C ALA A 92 -1.28 -10.75 -10.81
N THR A 93 -1.09 -10.76 -9.49
CA THR A 93 -1.44 -11.90 -8.62
C THR A 93 -2.77 -11.71 -7.90
N LYS A 94 -3.39 -10.53 -8.04
CA LYS A 94 -4.64 -10.17 -7.35
C LYS A 94 -5.80 -11.07 -7.78
N PRO A 95 -6.61 -11.61 -6.84
CA PRO A 95 -7.77 -12.39 -7.19
C PRO A 95 -8.81 -11.51 -7.91
N PRO A 96 -9.49 -12.02 -8.94
CA PRO A 96 -10.55 -11.28 -9.62
C PRO A 96 -11.74 -11.10 -8.65
N GLY A 97 -11.90 -9.90 -8.09
CA GLY A 97 -13.09 -9.47 -7.34
C GLY A 97 -13.16 -9.88 -5.87
N GLY A 98 -12.13 -9.56 -5.07
CA GLY A 98 -12.26 -9.30 -3.62
C GLY A 98 -12.97 -10.33 -2.75
N THR A 99 -13.06 -11.58 -3.18
CA THR A 99 -13.64 -12.67 -2.39
C THR A 99 -12.51 -13.62 -2.05
N VAL A 100 -11.94 -13.45 -0.85
CA VAL A 100 -11.23 -14.57 -0.22
C VAL A 100 -12.29 -15.61 0.08
N GLY A 101 -12.43 -16.57 -0.83
CA GLY A 101 -13.15 -17.81 -0.55
C GLY A 101 -12.56 -18.41 0.72
N THR A 102 -13.44 -18.66 1.67
CA THR A 102 -13.20 -19.52 2.82
C THR A 102 -12.50 -20.79 2.36
N ALA A 103 -11.22 -20.92 2.69
CA ALA A 103 -10.50 -22.17 2.54
C ALA A 103 -10.86 -23.06 3.75
N SER A 104 -11.76 -24.00 3.47
CA SER A 104 -12.03 -25.32 4.12
C SER A 104 -12.44 -25.35 5.59
#